data_AF-A0A843WC36-F1
#
_entry.id   AF-A0A843WC36-F1
#
_cell.length_a   1.000
_cell.length_b   1.000
_cell.length_c   1.000
_cell.angle_alpha   90.00
_cell.angle_beta   90.00
_cell.angle_gamma   90.00
#
_symmetry.space_group_name_H-M   'P 1'
#
loop_
_entity.id
_entity.type
_entity.pdbx_description
1 polymer ?
#
loop_
_entity_poly.entity_id
_entity_poly.type
_entity_poly.pdbx_seq_one_letter_code
_entity_poly.pdbx_strand_id
1 'polypeptide(L)'
;LARSRPAQPPLAAAAQPPSPAYHSPRGTGPPARRRNRPDAATRGPPLALSPPRDPLWLSLLVQKALAGLRRINLDGLRWRVFDAKGQVLGRLASQIATVVQGKDKPTYTPYREDGDMCVVINARDICVTGRKLTDKFYRWHTGYVGNLKERSLKDQLVKDPTEVIRKAVLRMLPRNKLRDDRDRKLRIFEGSEHPFVDRPLEPYIMSPRNVREMRPRARRALIRAQKKSEQTTADTAKKKSKDKAGITE
;
A
#
# COMPACT_ATOMS: atom_id res chain seq x y z
N LEU A 1 3.07 36.65 -70.99
CA LEU A 1 3.89 37.53 -70.12
C LEU A 1 4.37 36.73 -68.92
N ALA A 2 5.44 35.96 -69.12
CA ALA A 2 6.15 35.25 -68.06
C ALA A 2 7.11 36.25 -67.38
N ARG A 3 7.05 36.37 -66.05
CA ARG A 3 8.09 37.04 -65.26
C ARG A 3 8.66 36.07 -64.25
N SER A 4 9.90 35.72 -64.53
CA SER A 4 10.86 34.94 -63.77
C SER A 4 11.08 35.52 -62.36
N ARG A 5 11.13 34.64 -61.35
CA ARG A 5 11.70 34.94 -60.03
C ARG A 5 13.12 34.37 -59.95
N PRO A 6 14.11 35.13 -59.46
CA PRO A 6 15.51 34.73 -59.47
C PRO A 6 15.84 33.68 -58.40
N ALA A 7 16.82 32.83 -58.74
CA ALA A 7 17.38 31.77 -57.91
C ALA A 7 18.13 32.33 -56.69
N GLN A 8 17.95 31.67 -55.53
CA GLN A 8 18.75 31.93 -54.32
C GLN A 8 20.07 31.13 -54.38
N PRO A 9 21.20 31.71 -53.94
CA PRO A 9 22.49 30.99 -53.86
C PRO A 9 22.53 30.01 -52.67
N PRO A 10 23.33 28.93 -52.76
CA PRO A 10 23.42 27.93 -51.70
C PRO A 10 24.20 28.46 -50.48
N LEU A 11 23.66 28.20 -49.29
CA LEU A 11 24.29 28.47 -47.99
C LEU A 11 25.61 27.68 -47.86
N ALA A 12 26.69 28.41 -47.63
CA ALA A 12 28.02 27.86 -47.37
C ALA A 12 28.03 26.99 -46.09
N ALA A 13 28.63 25.80 -46.22
CA ALA A 13 28.87 24.89 -45.12
C ALA A 13 29.92 25.47 -44.16
N ALA A 14 29.48 25.90 -42.97
CA ALA A 14 30.37 26.29 -41.89
C ALA A 14 31.07 25.05 -41.31
N ALA A 15 32.38 24.97 -41.50
CA ALA A 15 33.25 23.98 -40.89
C ALA A 15 33.25 24.15 -39.35
N GLN A 16 32.91 23.09 -38.62
CA GLN A 16 33.05 23.05 -37.16
C GLN A 16 34.53 22.82 -36.79
N PRO A 17 35.12 23.56 -35.83
CA PRO A 17 36.45 23.26 -35.33
C PRO A 17 36.46 21.98 -34.47
N PRO A 18 37.55 21.19 -34.46
CA PRO A 18 37.62 19.95 -33.69
C PRO A 18 37.66 20.22 -32.17
N SER A 19 36.92 19.42 -31.42
CA SER A 19 36.85 19.44 -29.95
C SER A 19 38.22 19.12 -29.31
N PRO A 20 38.62 19.82 -28.23
CA PRO A 20 39.87 19.51 -27.53
C PRO A 20 39.77 18.20 -26.75
N ALA A 21 40.78 17.36 -26.91
CA ALA A 21 40.96 16.11 -26.18
C ALA A 21 41.24 16.41 -24.68
N TYR A 22 40.32 15.99 -23.81
CA TYR A 22 40.54 16.02 -22.36
C TYR A 22 41.55 14.93 -21.97
N HIS A 23 42.79 15.33 -21.71
CA HIS A 23 43.78 14.51 -21.03
C HIS A 23 43.54 14.62 -19.51
N SER A 24 43.14 13.53 -18.86
CA SER A 24 43.01 13.48 -17.40
C SER A 24 44.38 13.19 -16.78
N PRO A 25 44.95 14.05 -15.92
CA PRO A 25 46.16 13.71 -15.19
C PRO A 25 45.84 12.65 -14.11
N ARG A 26 46.56 11.53 -14.14
CA ARG A 26 46.57 10.52 -13.07
C ARG A 26 47.22 11.15 -11.84
N GLY A 27 46.41 11.58 -10.88
CA GLY A 27 46.86 11.98 -9.55
C GLY A 27 47.02 10.77 -8.65
N THR A 28 48.26 10.45 -8.29
CA THR A 28 48.64 9.56 -7.19
C THR A 28 48.38 10.27 -5.86
N GLY A 29 47.29 9.91 -5.18
CA GLY A 29 47.04 10.31 -3.79
C GLY A 29 47.77 9.38 -2.80
N PRO A 30 48.16 9.87 -1.61
CA PRO A 30 48.84 9.05 -0.59
C PRO A 30 47.92 7.96 -0.01
N PRO A 31 48.46 6.80 0.42
CA PRO A 31 47.64 5.70 0.92
C PRO A 31 46.95 6.06 2.25
N ALA A 32 45.64 5.81 2.31
CA ALA A 32 44.84 6.01 3.50
C ALA A 32 45.34 5.14 4.67
N ARG A 33 45.62 5.78 5.80
CA ARG A 33 45.97 5.18 7.09
C ARG A 33 44.88 4.17 7.49
N ARG A 34 45.18 2.86 7.49
CA ARG A 34 44.32 1.82 8.05
C ARG A 34 44.07 2.12 9.53
N ARG A 35 42.87 2.61 9.88
CA ARG A 35 42.39 2.54 11.26
C ARG A 35 41.87 1.13 11.49
N ASN A 36 42.49 0.43 12.43
CA ASN A 36 42.06 -0.89 12.90
C ASN A 36 40.58 -0.84 13.28
N ARG A 37 39.78 -1.70 12.66
CA ARG A 37 38.38 -1.93 12.97
C ARG A 37 38.36 -3.09 13.97
N PRO A 38 37.95 -2.90 15.24
CA PRO A 38 37.94 -4.03 16.18
C PRO A 38 36.88 -5.05 15.79
N ASP A 39 37.20 -6.31 16.09
CA ASP A 39 36.53 -7.53 15.65
C ASP A 39 35.02 -7.59 15.94
N ALA A 40 34.30 -8.22 15.01
CA ALA A 40 32.84 -8.35 15.00
C ALA A 40 32.27 -9.30 16.08
N ALA A 41 33.09 -9.83 17.00
CA ALA A 41 32.71 -10.89 17.93
C ALA A 41 32.20 -10.39 19.30
N THR A 42 32.17 -9.09 19.56
CA THR A 42 31.75 -8.53 20.88
C THR A 42 30.46 -7.70 20.81
N ARG A 43 29.57 -7.96 19.86
CA ARG A 43 28.23 -7.35 19.84
C ARG A 43 27.21 -8.42 20.21
N GLY A 44 26.72 -8.35 21.45
CA GLY A 44 25.55 -9.11 21.88
C GLY A 44 24.34 -8.87 20.97
N PRO A 45 23.30 -9.73 21.06
CA PRO A 45 22.12 -9.62 20.20
C PRO A 45 21.50 -8.22 20.34
N PRO A 46 21.06 -7.59 19.23
CA PRO A 46 20.40 -6.30 19.32
C PRO A 46 19.12 -6.44 20.13
N LEU A 47 19.14 -5.87 21.34
CA LEU A 47 17.95 -5.66 22.16
C LEU A 47 16.89 -4.99 21.28
N ALA A 48 15.72 -5.62 21.22
CA ALA A 48 14.56 -5.11 20.51
C ALA A 48 14.28 -3.67 20.98
N LEU A 49 14.55 -2.70 20.11
CA LEU A 49 14.13 -1.33 20.32
C LEU A 49 12.61 -1.33 20.43
N SER A 50 12.13 -1.08 21.64
CA SER A 50 10.76 -0.65 21.87
C SER A 50 10.53 0.66 21.08
N PRO A 51 9.36 0.87 20.46
CA PRO A 51 9.12 2.09 19.68
C PRO A 51 9.28 3.35 20.55
N PRO A 52 9.86 4.44 20.02
CA PRO A 52 10.10 5.66 20.79
C PRO A 52 8.78 6.33 21.17
N ARG A 53 8.62 6.61 22.47
CA ARG A 53 7.48 7.29 23.10
C ARG A 53 7.68 8.81 23.12
N ASP A 54 8.08 9.41 22.00
CA ASP A 54 8.33 10.86 21.92
C ASP A 54 7.07 11.62 21.45
N PRO A 55 6.55 12.61 22.21
CA PRO A 55 5.34 13.37 21.84
C PRO A 55 5.50 14.22 20.56
N LEU A 56 6.74 14.55 20.20
CA LEU A 56 7.07 15.25 18.96
C LEU A 56 6.93 14.36 17.72
N TRP A 57 7.06 13.04 17.88
CA TRP A 57 6.88 12.09 16.77
C TRP A 57 5.40 11.94 16.42
N LEU A 58 4.53 11.90 17.44
CA LEU A 58 3.08 11.89 17.25
C LEU A 58 2.60 13.23 16.66
N SER A 59 3.14 14.37 17.11
CA SER A 59 2.78 15.69 16.53
C SER A 59 3.24 15.83 15.08
N LEU A 60 4.40 15.30 14.70
CA LEU A 60 4.86 15.27 13.31
C LEU A 60 4.00 14.33 12.45
N LEU A 61 3.57 13.18 12.98
CA LEU A 61 2.64 12.27 12.32
C LEU A 61 1.27 12.93 12.12
N VAL A 62 0.75 13.63 13.13
CA VAL A 62 -0.47 14.44 13.06
C VAL A 62 -0.32 15.53 11.99
N GLN A 63 0.76 16.30 12.03
CA GLN A 63 1.04 17.37 11.05
C GLN A 63 1.17 16.83 9.63
N LYS A 64 1.80 15.66 9.43
CA LYS A 64 1.94 15.00 8.13
C LYS A 64 0.64 14.35 7.64
N ALA A 65 -0.17 13.83 8.55
CA ALA A 65 -1.50 13.30 8.25
C ALA A 65 -2.49 14.42 7.89
N LEU A 66 -2.35 15.59 8.52
CA LEU A 66 -3.10 16.81 8.25
C LEU A 66 -2.53 17.63 7.08
N ALA A 67 -1.25 17.44 6.73
CA ALA A 67 -0.60 18.11 5.61
C ALA A 67 -1.30 17.72 4.29
N GLY A 68 -1.86 18.72 3.61
CA GLY A 68 -2.64 18.55 2.38
C GLY A 68 -4.13 18.86 2.51
N LEU A 69 -4.64 19.01 3.74
CA LEU A 69 -6.03 19.42 4.00
C LEU A 69 -6.26 20.93 3.90
N ARG A 70 -5.21 21.74 3.72
CA ARG A 70 -5.31 23.21 3.63
C ARG A 70 -6.26 23.72 2.53
N ARG A 71 -6.61 22.88 1.56
CA ARG A 71 -7.57 23.18 0.48
C ARG A 71 -9.02 22.78 0.79
N ILE A 72 -9.29 22.08 1.88
CA ILE A 72 -10.60 21.49 2.17
C ILE A 72 -11.14 22.10 3.46
N ASN A 73 -12.39 22.56 3.42
CA ASN A 73 -13.11 22.97 4.61
C ASN A 73 -13.42 21.71 5.43
N LEU A 74 -12.83 21.61 6.62
CA LEU A 74 -13.06 20.48 7.54
C LEU A 74 -14.21 20.74 8.51
N ASP A 75 -14.69 21.98 8.57
CA ASP A 75 -15.69 22.41 9.54
C ASP A 75 -17.05 21.81 9.15
N GLY A 76 -17.68 21.12 10.11
CA GLY A 76 -18.99 20.48 9.95
C GLY A 76 -18.99 19.11 9.26
N LEU A 77 -17.83 18.55 8.88
CA LEU A 77 -17.75 17.20 8.32
C LEU A 77 -17.74 16.13 9.42
N ARG A 78 -18.42 15.01 9.19
CA ARG A 78 -18.34 13.86 10.10
C ARG A 78 -17.08 13.07 9.81
N TRP A 79 -16.50 12.52 10.87
CA TRP A 79 -15.31 11.67 10.80
C TRP A 79 -15.73 10.24 11.06
N ARG A 80 -15.43 9.35 10.12
CA ARG A 80 -15.79 7.94 10.23
C ARG A 80 -14.57 7.04 10.25
N VAL A 81 -14.58 6.08 11.17
CA VAL A 81 -13.51 5.08 11.31
C VAL A 81 -13.94 3.76 10.70
N PHE A 82 -13.09 3.21 9.84
CA PHE A 82 -13.26 1.92 9.21
C PHE A 82 -12.15 0.97 9.65
N ASP A 83 -12.53 -0.14 10.28
CA ASP A 83 -11.58 -1.21 10.54
C ASP A 83 -11.45 -2.12 9.31
N ALA A 84 -10.23 -2.23 8.77
CA ALA A 84 -9.94 -3.10 7.63
C ALA A 84 -9.69 -4.56 8.03
N LYS A 85 -9.54 -4.86 9.33
CA LYS A 85 -9.20 -6.19 9.83
C LYS A 85 -10.24 -7.23 9.41
N GLY A 86 -9.79 -8.27 8.71
CA GLY A 86 -10.67 -9.35 8.24
C GLY A 86 -11.64 -8.93 7.12
N GLN A 87 -11.61 -7.68 6.67
CA GLN A 87 -12.51 -7.17 5.63
C GLN A 87 -11.98 -7.45 4.23
N VAL A 88 -12.90 -7.65 3.29
CA VAL A 88 -12.53 -7.91 1.89
C VAL A 88 -12.25 -6.59 1.18
N LEU A 89 -11.04 -6.44 0.62
CA LEU A 89 -10.55 -5.21 -0.01
C LEU A 89 -11.58 -4.48 -0.89
N GLY A 90 -12.19 -5.18 -1.84
CA GLY A 90 -13.14 -4.55 -2.77
C GLY A 90 -14.43 -4.07 -2.11
N ARG A 91 -14.90 -4.78 -1.07
CA ARG A 91 -16.13 -4.41 -0.37
C ARG A 91 -15.90 -3.23 0.56
N LEU A 92 -14.79 -3.26 1.31
CA LEU A 92 -14.33 -2.13 2.11
C LEU A 92 -14.18 -0.89 1.23
N ALA A 93 -13.46 -1.00 0.11
CA ALA A 93 -13.23 0.12 -0.80
C ALA A 93 -14.52 0.71 -1.38
N SER A 94 -15.52 -0.12 -1.69
CA SER A 94 -16.80 0.35 -2.20
C SER A 94 -17.56 1.19 -1.18
N GLN A 95 -17.58 0.75 0.09
CA GLN A 95 -18.27 1.50 1.14
C GLN A 95 -17.56 2.81 1.45
N ILE A 96 -16.22 2.78 1.53
CA ILE A 96 -15.41 4.00 1.67
C ILE A 96 -15.71 4.96 0.52
N ALA A 97 -15.74 4.48 -0.73
CA ALA A 97 -16.01 5.33 -1.89
C ALA A 97 -17.41 5.98 -1.84
N THR A 98 -18.42 5.31 -1.30
CA THR A 98 -19.78 5.86 -1.11
C THR A 98 -19.77 6.97 -0.06
N VAL A 99 -19.13 6.74 1.09
CA VAL A 99 -19.06 7.71 2.20
C VAL A 99 -18.21 8.93 1.84
N VAL A 100 -17.07 8.73 1.18
CA VAL A 100 -16.22 9.83 0.69
C VAL A 100 -16.93 10.65 -0.39
N GLN A 101 -17.87 10.08 -1.14
CA GLN A 101 -18.73 10.83 -2.07
C GLN A 101 -19.88 11.55 -1.35
N GLY A 102 -20.23 11.16 -0.12
CA GLY A 102 -21.39 11.67 0.61
C GLY A 102 -22.73 11.12 0.13
N LYS A 103 -22.74 10.06 -0.68
CA LYS A 103 -23.95 9.44 -1.23
C LYS A 103 -24.82 8.76 -0.18
N ASP A 104 -24.26 8.53 1.00
CA ASP A 104 -24.97 8.01 2.16
C ASP A 104 -25.87 9.08 2.83
N LYS A 105 -25.62 10.37 2.56
CA LYS A 105 -26.43 11.47 3.07
C LYS A 105 -27.54 11.86 2.09
N PRO A 106 -28.75 12.20 2.57
CA PRO A 106 -29.84 12.66 1.71
C PRO A 106 -29.54 14.02 1.05
N THR A 107 -28.63 14.81 1.62
CA THR A 107 -28.18 16.11 1.08
C THR A 107 -27.18 15.98 -0.07
N TYR A 108 -26.96 14.76 -0.61
CA TYR A 108 -25.98 14.54 -1.66
C TYR A 108 -26.30 15.36 -2.92
N THR A 109 -25.33 16.18 -3.34
CA THR A 109 -25.37 16.90 -4.61
C THR A 109 -24.15 16.52 -5.45
N PRO A 110 -24.32 16.12 -6.73
CA PRO A 110 -23.24 15.49 -7.50
C PRO A 110 -22.10 16.45 -7.89
N TYR A 111 -22.36 17.76 -7.91
CA TYR A 111 -21.39 18.80 -8.29
C TYR A 111 -20.62 19.38 -7.10
N ARG A 112 -21.03 19.06 -5.86
CA ARG A 112 -20.44 19.57 -4.62
C ARG A 112 -19.77 18.44 -3.83
N GLU A 113 -18.80 18.80 -3.02
CA GLU A 113 -17.99 17.87 -2.23
C GLU A 113 -18.40 17.81 -0.75
N ASP A 114 -19.55 17.22 -0.46
CA ASP A 114 -20.12 17.12 0.91
C ASP A 114 -19.84 15.78 1.62
N GLY A 115 -18.96 14.97 1.03
CA GLY A 115 -18.56 13.68 1.59
C GLY A 115 -17.80 13.78 2.90
N ASP A 116 -17.93 12.73 3.73
CA ASP A 116 -17.33 12.62 5.05
C ASP A 116 -15.84 12.29 4.99
N MET A 117 -15.15 12.52 6.10
CA MET A 117 -13.75 12.15 6.26
C MET A 117 -13.65 10.70 6.72
N CYS A 118 -12.90 9.88 5.98
CA CYS A 118 -12.77 8.46 6.24
C CYS A 118 -11.36 8.15 6.75
N VAL A 119 -11.29 7.57 7.95
CA VAL A 119 -10.07 7.06 8.56
C VAL A 119 -10.12 5.55 8.53
N VAL A 120 -9.17 4.91 7.86
CA VAL A 120 -9.05 3.44 7.81
C VAL A 120 -7.92 3.00 8.72
N ILE A 121 -8.17 2.02 9.57
CA ILE A 121 -7.17 1.39 10.46
C ILE A 121 -6.92 -0.07 10.06
N ASN A 122 -5.82 -0.63 10.55
CA ASN A 122 -5.41 -2.03 10.33
C ASN A 122 -5.28 -2.44 8.85
N ALA A 123 -4.73 -1.56 8.01
CA ALA A 123 -4.59 -1.85 6.58
C ALA A 123 -3.74 -3.11 6.28
N ARG A 124 -2.88 -3.52 7.21
CA ARG A 124 -2.07 -4.75 7.11
C ARG A 124 -2.90 -6.03 7.11
N ASP A 125 -4.01 -6.03 7.85
CA ASP A 125 -4.84 -7.23 8.08
C ASP A 125 -5.98 -7.38 7.05
N ILE A 126 -5.83 -6.71 5.90
CA ILE A 126 -6.86 -6.73 4.87
C ILE A 126 -6.90 -8.05 4.13
N CYS A 127 -8.11 -8.57 3.94
CA CYS A 127 -8.31 -9.86 3.31
C CYS A 127 -8.58 -9.73 1.80
N VAL A 128 -8.01 -10.65 1.04
CA VAL A 128 -8.27 -10.81 -0.39
C VAL A 128 -8.64 -12.25 -0.68
N THR A 129 -9.66 -12.46 -1.50
CA THR A 129 -10.21 -13.79 -1.76
C THR A 129 -9.46 -14.54 -2.86
N GLY A 130 -9.38 -15.86 -2.74
CA GLY A 130 -8.79 -16.76 -3.74
C GLY A 130 -7.28 -16.61 -3.87
N ARG A 131 -6.75 -16.79 -5.09
CA ARG A 131 -5.31 -16.72 -5.41
C ARG A 131 -4.83 -15.32 -5.80
N LYS A 132 -5.65 -14.29 -5.57
CA LYS A 132 -5.37 -12.91 -5.99
C LYS A 132 -4.12 -12.30 -5.36
N LEU A 133 -3.64 -12.82 -4.23
CA LEU A 133 -2.40 -12.35 -3.61
C LEU A 133 -1.20 -12.52 -4.56
N THR A 134 -1.16 -13.61 -5.32
CA THR A 134 -0.12 -13.90 -6.31
C THR A 134 -0.51 -13.42 -7.70
N ASP A 135 -1.77 -13.59 -8.08
CA ASP A 135 -2.20 -13.40 -9.47
C ASP A 135 -2.45 -11.93 -9.83
N LYS A 136 -2.71 -11.08 -8.82
CA LYS A 136 -2.96 -9.65 -9.05
C LYS A 136 -1.64 -8.88 -9.06
N PHE A 137 -1.40 -8.20 -10.16
CA PHE A 137 -0.25 -7.34 -10.33
C PHE A 137 -0.64 -5.87 -10.52
N TYR A 138 0.13 -4.99 -9.90
CA TYR A 138 0.11 -3.55 -10.12
C TYR A 138 1.12 -3.22 -11.21
N ARG A 139 0.64 -2.72 -12.35
CA ARG A 139 1.47 -2.31 -13.47
C ARG A 139 1.45 -0.79 -13.61
N TRP A 140 2.60 -0.21 -13.89
CA TRP A 140 2.73 1.21 -14.25
C TRP A 140 3.92 1.39 -15.21
N HIS A 141 3.84 2.41 -16.05
CA HIS A 141 4.88 2.73 -17.02
C HIS A 141 5.56 4.04 -16.63
N THR A 142 6.87 4.15 -16.86
CA THR A 142 7.62 5.38 -16.52
C THR A 142 7.63 6.42 -17.63
N GLY A 143 7.16 6.08 -18.83
CA GLY A 143 7.12 6.96 -20.01
C GLY A 143 8.13 6.57 -21.10
N TYR A 144 9.30 6.05 -20.71
CA TYR A 144 10.32 5.53 -21.63
C TYR A 144 9.94 4.17 -22.25
N VAL A 145 10.24 3.97 -23.53
CA VAL A 145 9.98 2.72 -24.26
C VAL A 145 10.60 1.51 -23.54
N GLY A 146 9.84 0.43 -23.39
CA GLY A 146 10.30 -0.82 -22.77
C GLY A 146 10.23 -0.86 -21.23
N ASN A 147 9.93 0.25 -20.55
CA ASN A 147 9.98 0.34 -19.09
C ASN A 147 8.62 0.12 -18.41
N LEU A 148 8.02 -1.05 -18.63
CA LEU A 148 6.85 -1.51 -17.87
C LEU A 148 7.31 -2.07 -16.52
N LYS A 149 6.89 -1.42 -15.44
CA LYS A 149 7.14 -1.90 -14.08
C LYS A 149 5.93 -2.62 -13.55
N GLU A 150 6.18 -3.73 -12.89
CA GLU A 150 5.16 -4.60 -12.33
C GLU A 150 5.51 -4.98 -10.90
N ARG A 151 4.49 -5.09 -10.04
CA ARG A 151 4.64 -5.58 -8.67
C ARG A 151 3.44 -6.42 -8.28
N SER A 152 3.67 -7.58 -7.67
CA SER A 152 2.58 -8.42 -7.18
C SER A 152 1.83 -7.74 -6.02
N LEU A 153 0.59 -8.15 -5.78
CA LEU A 153 -0.18 -7.69 -4.63
C LEU A 153 0.49 -8.08 -3.32
N LYS A 154 1.06 -9.29 -3.23
CA LYS A 154 1.82 -9.75 -2.06
C LYS A 154 2.96 -8.81 -1.72
N ASP A 155 3.79 -8.45 -2.70
CA ASP A 155 4.93 -7.55 -2.48
C ASP A 155 4.47 -6.14 -2.15
N GLN A 156 3.36 -5.69 -2.75
CA GLN A 156 2.78 -4.38 -2.46
C GLN A 156 2.24 -4.29 -1.02
N LEU A 157 1.64 -5.36 -0.49
CA LEU A 157 1.16 -5.41 0.90
C LEU A 157 2.30 -5.39 1.91
N VAL A 158 3.43 -6.03 1.59
CA VAL A 158 4.64 -5.99 2.44
C VAL A 158 5.27 -4.60 2.42
N LYS A 159 5.32 -3.97 1.24
CA LYS A 159 5.96 -2.66 1.09
C LYS A 159 5.12 -1.54 1.69
N ASP A 160 3.91 -1.35 1.18
CA ASP A 160 3.01 -0.25 1.52
C ASP A 160 1.55 -0.73 1.42
N PRO A 161 0.98 -1.34 2.49
CA PRO A 161 -0.39 -1.85 2.49
C PRO A 161 -1.42 -0.73 2.34
N THR A 162 -1.11 0.48 2.81
CA THR A 162 -1.93 1.69 2.65
C THR A 162 -2.23 2.01 1.19
N GLU A 163 -1.24 1.85 0.31
CA GLU A 163 -1.39 2.12 -1.13
C GLU A 163 -2.34 1.15 -1.83
N VAL A 164 -2.47 -0.08 -1.32
CA VAL A 164 -3.40 -1.08 -1.87
C VAL A 164 -4.84 -0.60 -1.74
N ILE A 165 -5.20 -0.09 -0.56
CA ILE A 165 -6.53 0.45 -0.25
C ILE A 165 -6.75 1.77 -0.98
N ARG A 166 -5.78 2.70 -0.89
CA ARG A 166 -5.87 4.01 -1.57
C ARG A 166 -6.13 3.84 -3.06
N LYS A 167 -5.35 3.01 -3.75
CA LYS A 167 -5.54 2.75 -5.20
C LYS A 167 -6.88 2.08 -5.52
N ALA A 168 -7.38 1.22 -4.63
CA ALA A 168 -8.67 0.58 -4.81
C ALA A 168 -9.81 1.60 -4.73
N VAL A 169 -9.84 2.42 -3.68
CA VAL A 169 -10.85 3.48 -3.49
C VAL A 169 -10.76 4.52 -4.60
N LEU A 170 -9.55 5.00 -4.90
CA LEU A 170 -9.32 5.99 -5.95
C LEU A 170 -9.85 5.52 -7.31
N ARG A 171 -9.76 4.22 -7.62
CA ARG A 171 -10.32 3.62 -8.85
C ARG A 171 -11.84 3.44 -8.82
N MET A 172 -12.47 3.49 -7.65
CA MET A 172 -13.94 3.45 -7.48
C MET A 172 -14.58 4.85 -7.48
N LEU A 173 -13.79 5.90 -7.25
CA LEU A 173 -14.26 7.28 -7.38
C LEU A 173 -14.46 7.67 -8.86
N PRO A 174 -15.47 8.51 -9.17
CA PRO A 174 -15.70 8.99 -10.52
C PRO A 174 -14.51 9.81 -11.01
N ARG A 175 -14.18 9.69 -12.29
CA ARG A 175 -13.06 10.42 -12.91
C ARG A 175 -13.49 11.84 -13.24
N ASN A 176 -13.39 12.74 -12.28
CA ASN A 176 -13.64 14.17 -12.44
C ASN A 176 -12.58 14.99 -11.67
N LYS A 177 -12.65 16.32 -11.76
CA LYS A 177 -11.72 17.23 -11.05
C LYS A 177 -11.80 17.09 -9.53
N LEU A 178 -12.97 16.70 -9.01
CA LEU A 178 -13.22 16.56 -7.58
C LEU A 178 -12.65 15.25 -6.98
N ARG A 179 -12.24 14.30 -7.84
CA ARG A 179 -11.69 13.01 -7.42
C ARG A 179 -10.48 13.15 -6.49
N ASP A 180 -9.61 14.10 -6.79
CA ASP A 180 -8.40 14.32 -6.00
C ASP A 180 -8.73 14.95 -4.64
N ASP A 181 -9.74 15.82 -4.59
CA ASP A 181 -10.24 16.41 -3.35
C ASP A 181 -10.93 15.36 -2.47
N ARG A 182 -11.66 14.42 -3.09
CA ARG A 182 -12.21 13.23 -2.41
C ARG A 182 -11.11 12.33 -1.85
N ASP A 183 -10.06 12.03 -2.61
CA ASP A 183 -8.95 11.19 -2.13
C ASP A 183 -8.18 11.82 -0.95
N ARG A 184 -8.11 13.16 -0.91
CA ARG A 184 -7.53 13.88 0.24
C ARG A 184 -8.30 13.64 1.54
N LYS A 185 -9.63 13.45 1.49
CA LYS A 185 -10.47 13.09 2.66
C LYS A 185 -10.26 11.66 3.16
N LEU A 186 -9.54 10.81 2.41
CA LEU A 186 -9.22 9.44 2.82
C LEU A 186 -7.86 9.38 3.51
N ARG A 187 -7.84 9.00 4.79
CA ARG A 187 -6.63 8.71 5.58
C ARG A 187 -6.60 7.23 5.93
N ILE A 188 -5.44 6.61 5.80
CA ILE A 188 -5.28 5.16 5.98
C ILE A 188 -4.03 4.95 6.83
N PHE A 189 -4.17 4.11 7.85
CA PHE A 189 -3.11 3.72 8.77
C PHE A 189 -2.91 2.20 8.71
N GLU A 190 -1.65 1.79 8.87
CA GLU A 190 -1.28 0.38 8.79
C GLU A 190 -1.69 -0.40 10.03
N GLY A 191 -1.60 0.24 11.19
CA GLY A 191 -1.98 -0.31 12.50
C GLY A 191 -3.30 0.24 13.00
N SER A 192 -3.59 -0.03 14.27
CA SER A 192 -4.80 0.40 14.97
C SER A 192 -4.73 1.84 15.47
N GLU A 193 -3.51 2.37 15.64
CA GLU A 193 -3.29 3.71 16.15
C GLU A 193 -3.50 4.76 15.06
N HIS A 194 -4.23 5.83 15.42
CA HIS A 194 -4.45 6.98 14.56
C HIS A 194 -4.22 8.30 15.34
N PRO A 195 -3.71 9.34 14.68
CA PRO A 195 -3.44 10.64 15.29
C PRO A 195 -4.69 11.47 15.63
N PHE A 196 -5.88 11.08 15.16
CA PHE A 196 -7.09 11.91 15.22
C PHE A 196 -7.89 11.80 16.52
N VAL A 197 -7.24 11.54 17.65
CA VAL A 197 -7.89 11.23 18.94
C VAL A 197 -8.79 12.37 19.42
N ASP A 198 -8.45 13.62 19.08
CA ASP A 198 -9.19 14.81 19.53
C ASP A 198 -10.51 15.07 18.79
N ARG A 199 -10.83 14.28 17.75
CA ARG A 199 -12.03 14.47 16.92
C ARG A 199 -13.11 13.45 17.28
N PRO A 200 -14.41 13.82 17.17
CA PRO A 200 -15.50 12.87 17.36
C PRO A 200 -15.52 11.87 16.20
N LEU A 201 -15.01 10.66 16.43
CA LEU A 201 -14.91 9.59 15.46
C LEU A 201 -16.13 8.66 15.56
N GLU A 202 -16.94 8.59 14.52
CA GLU A 202 -18.04 7.64 14.42
C GLU A 202 -17.53 6.31 13.85
N PRO A 203 -17.59 5.19 14.60
CA PRO A 203 -17.20 3.90 14.06
C PRO A 203 -18.20 3.47 12.98
N TYR A 204 -17.70 3.18 11.77
CA TYR A 204 -18.53 2.70 10.68
C TYR A 204 -18.64 1.18 10.71
N ILE A 205 -19.85 0.69 10.96
CA ILE A 205 -20.17 -0.73 10.92
C ILE A 205 -20.64 -1.08 9.51
N MET A 206 -19.97 -2.05 8.87
CA MET A 206 -20.44 -2.56 7.58
C MET A 206 -21.75 -3.33 7.74
N SER A 207 -22.63 -3.22 6.74
CA SER A 207 -23.85 -4.04 6.70
C SER A 207 -23.52 -5.53 6.81
N PRO A 208 -24.23 -6.28 7.67
CA PRO A 208 -23.94 -7.70 7.90
C PRO A 208 -24.09 -8.49 6.59
N ARG A 209 -23.19 -9.44 6.38
CA ARG A 209 -23.13 -10.22 5.15
C ARG A 209 -23.86 -11.54 5.33
N ASN A 210 -24.82 -11.82 4.45
CA ASN A 210 -25.22 -13.19 4.17
C ASN A 210 -24.13 -13.86 3.32
N VAL A 211 -23.21 -14.57 3.98
CA VAL A 211 -22.22 -15.41 3.28
C VAL A 211 -22.98 -16.55 2.62
N ARG A 212 -22.87 -16.68 1.30
CA ARG A 212 -23.43 -17.84 0.60
C ARG A 212 -22.81 -19.09 1.22
N GLU A 213 -23.65 -19.93 1.82
CA GLU A 213 -23.18 -21.16 2.45
C GLU A 213 -22.31 -21.96 1.49
N MET A 214 -21.32 -22.66 2.05
CA MET A 214 -20.50 -23.57 1.26
C MET A 214 -21.39 -24.58 0.54
N ARG A 215 -21.13 -24.79 -0.76
CA ARG A 215 -21.83 -25.83 -1.53
C ARG A 215 -21.77 -27.17 -0.76
N PRO A 216 -22.87 -27.94 -0.69
CA PRO A 216 -22.94 -29.16 0.14
C PRO A 216 -21.78 -30.14 -0.09
N ARG A 217 -21.29 -30.27 -1.34
CA ARG A 217 -20.13 -31.10 -1.68
C ARG A 217 -18.82 -30.60 -1.04
N ALA A 218 -18.59 -29.30 -1.03
CA ALA A 218 -17.40 -28.69 -0.43
C ALA A 218 -17.43 -28.80 1.10
N ARG A 219 -18.59 -28.60 1.72
CA ARG A 219 -18.80 -28.79 3.16
C ARG A 219 -18.51 -30.24 3.58
N ARG A 220 -19.04 -31.22 2.83
CA ARG A 220 -18.78 -32.65 3.06
C ARG A 220 -17.30 -33.02 2.87
N ALA A 221 -16.63 -32.46 1.86
CA ALA A 221 -15.21 -32.69 1.62
C ALA A 221 -14.32 -32.14 2.77
N LEU A 222 -14.64 -30.95 3.28
CA LEU A 222 -13.96 -30.36 4.44
C LEU A 222 -14.10 -31.21 5.71
N ILE A 223 -15.32 -31.65 6.02
CA ILE A 223 -15.58 -32.51 7.18
C ILE A 223 -14.77 -33.82 7.07
N ARG A 224 -14.72 -34.42 5.89
CA ARG A 224 -13.90 -35.62 5.64
C ARG A 224 -12.40 -35.35 5.81
N ALA A 225 -11.92 -34.20 5.33
CA ALA A 225 -10.51 -33.81 5.47
C ALA A 225 -10.13 -33.56 6.94
N GLN A 226 -10.98 -32.87 7.72
CA GLN A 226 -10.78 -32.64 9.15
C GLN A 226 -10.75 -33.95 9.93
N LYS A 227 -11.74 -34.83 9.70
CA LYS A 227 -11.80 -36.15 10.36
C LYS A 227 -10.58 -37.00 10.02
N LYS A 228 -10.07 -36.92 8.77
CA LYS A 228 -8.83 -37.60 8.37
C LYS A 228 -7.60 -37.02 9.08
N SER A 229 -7.48 -35.70 9.22
CA SER A 229 -6.37 -35.06 9.96
C SER A 229 -6.40 -35.36 11.47
N GLU A 230 -7.59 -35.46 12.05
CA GLU A 230 -7.80 -35.86 13.46
C GLU A 230 -7.41 -37.33 13.68
N GLN A 231 -7.76 -38.22 12.75
CA GLN A 231 -7.34 -39.62 12.80
C GLN A 231 -5.82 -39.76 12.67
N THR A 232 -5.19 -39.11 11.69
CA THR A 232 -3.73 -39.17 11.58
C THR A 232 -3.03 -38.58 12.80
N THR A 233 -3.52 -37.48 13.37
CA THR A 233 -2.94 -36.93 14.62
C THR A 233 -3.11 -37.88 15.80
N ALA A 234 -4.27 -38.53 15.94
CA ALA A 234 -4.52 -39.56 16.97
C ALA A 234 -3.64 -40.81 16.79
N ASP A 235 -3.45 -41.28 15.56
CA ASP A 235 -2.59 -42.43 15.24
C ASP A 235 -1.11 -42.10 15.52
N THR A 236 -0.67 -40.89 15.18
CA THR A 236 0.69 -40.41 15.47
C THR A 236 0.93 -40.26 16.97
N ALA A 237 -0.08 -39.82 17.74
CA ALA A 237 -0.04 -39.73 19.20
C ALA A 237 0.02 -41.13 19.86
N LYS A 238 -0.78 -42.09 19.39
CA LYS A 238 -0.73 -43.49 19.85
C LYS A 238 0.63 -44.11 19.57
N LYS A 239 1.19 -43.91 18.37
CA LYS A 239 2.53 -44.42 18.01
C LYS A 239 3.61 -43.89 18.96
N LYS A 240 3.62 -42.57 19.22
CA LYS A 240 4.54 -41.95 20.19
C LYS A 240 4.38 -42.49 21.61
N SER A 241 3.17 -42.82 22.05
CA SER A 241 2.95 -43.42 23.38
C SER A 241 3.51 -44.85 23.47
N LYS A 242 3.41 -45.62 22.38
CA LYS A 242 3.94 -46.98 22.30
C LYS A 242 5.47 -47.00 22.23
N ASP A 243 6.05 -46.09 21.46
CA ASP A 243 7.51 -45.93 21.37
C ASP A 243 8.13 -45.47 22.70
N LYS A 244 7.40 -44.67 23.51
CA LYS A 244 7.84 -44.26 24.86
C LYS A 244 7.79 -45.40 25.88
N ALA A 245 6.85 -46.33 25.75
CA ALA A 245 6.72 -47.47 26.66
C ALA A 245 7.79 -48.55 26.42
N GLY A 246 8.26 -48.71 25.17
CA GLY A 246 9.32 -49.66 24.82
C GLY A 246 10.76 -49.21 25.10
N ILE A 247 10.97 -47.98 25.61
CA ILE A 247 12.31 -47.45 25.96
C ILE A 247 12.57 -47.55 27.48
N THR A 248 11.56 -47.95 28.27
CA THR A 248 11.61 -48.07 29.73
C THR A 248 11.76 -49.50 30.25
N GLU A 249 11.99 -50.48 29.36
CA GLU A 249 12.35 -51.87 29.69
C GLU A 249 13.81 -52.17 29.35
#